data_AF-A0A4Q0PPV6-F1
#
_entry.id   AF-A0A4Q0PPV6-F1
#
_cell.length_a   1.000
_cell.length_b   1.000
_cell.length_c   1.000
_cell.angle_alpha   90.00
_cell.angle_beta   90.00
_cell.angle_gamma   90.00
#
_symmetry.space_group_name_H-M   'P 1'
#
loop_
_entity.id
_entity.type
_entity.pdbx_description
1 polymer ?
#
loop_
_entity_poly.entity_id
_entity_poly.type
_entity_poly.pdbx_seq_one_letter_code
_entity_poly.pdbx_strand_id
1 'polypeptide(L)'
;MKTIKINRDSVAAGDDIDSHLQEITIQSNWKISDIIKHIILNNYLPLINGGKATWSVAIENPIAILTQETKFKPKLICMPEYPYSGETYEVNIEQIHFNYHAQDDPENVYKVLSRFKLPRS
;
A
#
# COMPACT_ATOMS: atom_id res chain seq x y z
N MET A 1 1.78 -19.23 -6.41
CA MET A 1 0.82 -18.49 -5.57
C MET A 1 1.41 -18.39 -4.17
N LYS A 2 1.23 -17.26 -3.50
CA LYS A 2 1.76 -17.03 -2.14
C LYS A 2 0.70 -16.31 -1.32
N THR A 3 0.55 -16.69 -0.06
CA THR A 3 -0.30 -15.96 0.89
C THR A 3 0.52 -14.89 1.58
N ILE A 4 0.01 -13.67 1.62
CA ILE A 4 0.62 -12.53 2.32
C ILE A 4 -0.37 -11.93 3.30
N LYS A 5 0.15 -11.26 4.34
CA LYS A 5 -0.65 -10.52 5.30
C LYS A 5 -0.87 -9.09 4.82
N ILE A 6 -2.06 -8.57 5.01
CA ILE A 6 -2.38 -7.16 4.82
C ILE A 6 -2.91 -6.58 6.12
N ASN A 7 -2.44 -5.39 6.47
CA ASN A 7 -2.92 -4.67 7.64
C ASN A 7 -3.10 -3.18 7.29
N ARG A 8 -3.91 -2.46 8.05
CA ARG A 8 -4.13 -1.02 7.86
C ARG A 8 -4.26 -0.29 9.18
N ASP A 9 -3.98 1.00 9.15
CA ASP A 9 -4.29 1.90 10.24
C ASP A 9 -5.79 2.10 10.39
N SER A 10 -6.19 2.45 11.60
CA SER A 10 -7.56 2.79 11.94
C SER A 10 -7.90 4.21 11.49
N VAL A 11 -9.11 4.41 10.97
CA VAL A 11 -9.54 5.73 10.46
C VAL A 11 -10.31 6.58 11.47
N ALA A 12 -10.87 5.97 12.51
CA ALA A 12 -11.65 6.63 13.55
C ALA A 12 -11.65 5.81 14.86
N ALA A 13 -12.05 6.44 15.97
CA ALA A 13 -12.27 5.74 17.24
C ALA A 13 -13.37 4.69 17.07
N GLY A 14 -13.07 3.43 17.39
CA GLY A 14 -13.98 2.30 17.21
C GLY A 14 -13.77 1.50 15.92
N ASP A 15 -12.94 1.99 14.99
CA ASP A 15 -12.47 1.17 13.85
C ASP A 15 -11.41 0.15 14.32
N ASP A 16 -10.79 0.36 15.48
CA ASP A 16 -9.76 -0.49 16.10
C ASP A 16 -10.30 -1.63 16.98
N ILE A 17 -11.62 -1.80 17.05
CA ILE A 17 -12.26 -2.85 17.88
C ILE A 17 -11.88 -4.25 17.38
N ASP A 18 -11.81 -4.43 16.06
CA ASP A 18 -11.38 -5.67 15.42
C ASP A 18 -10.00 -5.49 14.79
N SER A 19 -9.23 -6.58 14.71
CA SER A 19 -7.96 -6.55 13.99
C SER A 19 -8.21 -6.33 12.49
N HIS A 20 -7.54 -5.35 11.92
CA HIS A 20 -7.54 -5.11 10.47
C HIS A 20 -6.73 -6.13 9.68
N LEU A 21 -6.03 -7.03 10.35
CA LEU A 21 -5.18 -8.04 9.72
C LEU A 21 -6.02 -9.00 8.88
N GLN A 22 -5.70 -9.09 7.58
CA GLN A 22 -6.28 -10.08 6.66
C GLN A 22 -5.17 -10.82 5.91
N GLU A 23 -5.50 -11.97 5.37
CA GLU A 23 -4.61 -12.73 4.49
C GLU A 23 -5.18 -12.74 3.07
N ILE A 24 -4.31 -12.51 2.08
CA ILE A 24 -4.68 -12.56 0.67
C ILE A 24 -3.70 -13.45 -0.09
N THR A 25 -4.21 -14.10 -1.14
CA THR A 25 -3.39 -14.92 -2.03
C THR A 25 -3.00 -14.12 -3.26
N ILE A 26 -1.69 -13.94 -3.47
CA ILE A 26 -1.11 -13.28 -4.63
C ILE A 26 -0.52 -14.29 -5.62
N GLN A 27 -0.51 -13.94 -6.90
CA GLN A 27 0.15 -14.74 -7.93
C GLN A 27 1.61 -14.31 -8.09
N SER A 28 2.46 -15.25 -8.50
CA SER A 28 3.91 -15.03 -8.62
C SER A 28 4.32 -14.17 -9.82
N ASN A 29 3.38 -13.76 -10.65
CA ASN A 29 3.60 -12.84 -11.76
C ASN A 29 2.98 -11.46 -11.51
N TRP A 30 2.33 -11.25 -10.35
CA TRP A 30 1.73 -9.97 -10.02
C TRP A 30 2.79 -8.92 -9.70
N LYS A 31 2.60 -7.74 -10.25
CA LYS A 31 3.33 -6.54 -9.84
C LYS A 31 2.71 -5.96 -8.59
N ILE A 32 3.43 -5.06 -7.91
CA ILE A 32 2.92 -4.26 -6.78
C ILE A 32 1.59 -3.56 -7.16
N SER A 33 1.50 -3.02 -8.38
CA SER A 33 0.28 -2.38 -8.88
C SER A 33 -0.91 -3.35 -8.94
N ASP A 34 -0.68 -4.61 -9.31
CA ASP A 34 -1.73 -5.64 -9.41
C ASP A 34 -2.19 -6.05 -8.02
N ILE A 35 -1.26 -6.20 -7.07
CA ILE A 35 -1.57 -6.50 -5.66
C ILE A 35 -2.40 -5.37 -5.04
N ILE A 36 -1.98 -4.12 -5.20
CA ILE A 36 -2.72 -2.95 -4.69
C ILE A 36 -4.11 -2.89 -5.31
N LYS A 37 -4.21 -3.10 -6.64
CA LYS A 37 -5.50 -3.13 -7.34
C LYS A 37 -6.41 -4.24 -6.82
N HIS A 38 -5.87 -5.43 -6.55
CA HIS A 38 -6.62 -6.53 -5.97
C HIS A 38 -7.17 -6.17 -4.58
N ILE A 39 -6.35 -5.61 -3.69
CA ILE A 39 -6.76 -5.20 -2.34
C ILE A 39 -7.90 -4.16 -2.41
N ILE A 40 -7.77 -3.20 -3.32
CA ILE A 40 -8.76 -2.13 -3.51
C ILE A 40 -10.08 -2.66 -4.05
N LEU A 41 -10.05 -3.58 -5.01
CA LEU A 41 -11.26 -4.21 -5.58
C LEU A 41 -12.02 -5.05 -4.54
N ASN A 42 -11.33 -5.55 -3.51
CA ASN A 42 -11.96 -6.25 -2.38
C ASN A 42 -12.54 -5.30 -1.32
N ASN A 43 -12.57 -3.98 -1.56
CA ASN A 43 -13.07 -2.96 -0.62
C ASN A 43 -12.40 -3.00 0.77
N TYR A 44 -11.14 -3.42 0.84
CA TYR A 44 -10.41 -3.55 2.10
C TYR A 44 -10.19 -2.19 2.80
N LEU A 45 -10.01 -1.12 2.03
CA LEU A 45 -9.79 0.21 2.57
C LEU A 45 -11.12 0.95 2.74
N PRO A 46 -11.39 1.49 3.94
CA PRO A 46 -12.65 2.15 4.23
C PRO A 46 -12.83 3.41 3.38
N LEU A 47 -14.08 3.77 3.12
CA LEU A 47 -14.46 5.03 2.52
C LEU A 47 -14.72 6.02 3.65
N ILE A 48 -13.96 7.13 3.67
CA ILE A 48 -14.21 8.19 4.64
C ILE A 48 -15.11 9.28 4.06
N ASN A 49 -15.78 10.00 4.96
CA ASN A 49 -16.55 11.19 4.60
C ASN A 49 -15.60 12.29 4.07
N GLY A 50 -16.01 12.98 3.01
CA GLY A 50 -15.18 13.97 2.29
C GLY A 50 -14.38 13.40 1.11
N GLY A 51 -14.26 12.08 0.98
CA GLY A 51 -13.77 11.44 -0.25
C GLY A 51 -12.25 11.49 -0.46
N LYS A 52 -11.49 12.12 0.43
CA LYS A 52 -10.08 12.47 0.22
C LYS A 52 -9.11 11.68 1.10
N ALA A 53 -9.47 10.47 1.54
CA ALA A 53 -8.52 9.67 2.32
C ALA A 53 -7.23 9.44 1.55
N THR A 54 -6.10 9.71 2.19
CA THR A 54 -4.76 9.44 1.67
C THR A 54 -4.14 8.30 2.46
N TRP A 55 -3.57 7.34 1.73
CA TRP A 55 -2.87 6.20 2.32
C TRP A 55 -1.50 6.03 1.69
N SER A 56 -0.53 5.58 2.49
CA SER A 56 0.73 5.06 1.96
C SER A 56 0.76 3.54 2.11
N VAL A 57 1.18 2.85 1.05
CA VAL A 57 1.46 1.41 1.08
C VAL A 57 2.91 1.23 1.50
N ALA A 58 3.14 0.38 2.49
CA ALA A 58 4.46 0.01 2.97
C ALA A 58 4.61 -1.51 3.04
N ILE A 59 5.83 -1.99 2.82
CA ILE A 59 6.25 -3.35 3.19
C ILE A 59 7.25 -3.15 4.33
N GLU A 60 8.53 -2.96 4.00
CA GLU A 60 9.55 -2.46 4.91
C GLU A 60 9.68 -0.93 4.80
N ASN A 61 9.49 -0.41 3.59
CA ASN A 61 9.57 1.01 3.26
C ASN A 61 8.29 1.44 2.52
N PRO A 62 7.95 2.74 2.52
CA PRO A 62 6.87 3.25 1.70
C PRO A 62 7.12 3.01 0.21
N ILE A 63 6.26 2.22 -0.43
CA ILE A 63 6.39 1.81 -1.83
C ILE A 63 5.43 2.56 -2.76
N ALA A 64 4.30 3.04 -2.24
CA ALA A 64 3.29 3.73 -3.04
C ALA A 64 2.41 4.63 -2.17
N ILE A 65 1.72 5.57 -2.82
CA ILE A 65 0.65 6.37 -2.24
C ILE A 65 -0.61 6.15 -3.07
N LEU A 66 -1.73 6.07 -2.38
CA LEU A 66 -3.05 6.00 -2.99
C LEU A 66 -3.96 7.00 -2.28
N THR A 67 -4.97 7.44 -3.01
CA THR A 67 -6.07 8.21 -2.41
C THR A 67 -7.39 7.50 -2.67
N GLN A 68 -8.42 7.87 -1.92
CA GLN A 68 -9.78 7.41 -2.16
C GLN A 68 -10.32 7.85 -3.53
N GLU A 69 -9.76 8.90 -4.15
CA GLU A 69 -10.10 9.37 -5.50
C GLU A 69 -9.29 8.65 -6.59
N THR A 70 -8.01 8.37 -6.32
CA THR A 70 -7.06 7.76 -7.27
C THR A 70 -6.84 6.27 -7.02
N LYS A 71 -7.79 5.59 -6.37
CA LYS A 71 -7.72 4.17 -5.96
C LYS A 71 -7.12 3.25 -7.04
N PHE A 72 -7.41 3.48 -8.32
CA PHE A 72 -6.93 2.62 -9.41
C PHE A 72 -5.62 3.07 -10.08
N LYS A 73 -4.99 4.15 -9.60
CA LYS A 73 -3.75 4.73 -10.11
C LYS A 73 -2.83 5.15 -8.95
N PRO A 74 -2.28 4.19 -8.17
CA PRO A 74 -1.36 4.51 -7.09
C PRO A 74 -0.11 5.21 -7.61
N LYS A 75 0.36 6.22 -6.88
CA LYS A 75 1.62 6.93 -7.15
C LYS A 75 2.76 6.16 -6.51
N LEU A 76 3.57 5.48 -7.32
CA LEU A 76 4.69 4.68 -6.82
C LEU A 76 5.81 5.57 -6.26
N ILE A 77 6.32 5.20 -5.09
CA ILE A 77 7.46 5.84 -4.45
C ILE A 77 8.73 5.15 -4.91
N CYS A 78 8.86 3.83 -4.77
CA CYS A 78 10.06 3.10 -5.17
C CYS A 78 9.97 2.59 -6.61
N MET A 79 11.07 2.73 -7.37
CA MET A 79 11.26 2.14 -8.70
C MET A 79 12.52 1.26 -8.70
N PRO A 80 12.59 0.22 -9.55
CA PRO A 80 11.58 -0.18 -10.55
C PRO A 80 10.38 -0.93 -9.95
N GLU A 81 9.29 -1.03 -10.71
CA GLU A 81 8.22 -2.02 -10.46
C GLU A 81 8.85 -3.42 -10.52
N TYR A 82 9.24 -3.98 -9.38
CA TYR A 82 9.86 -5.30 -9.35
C TYR A 82 8.86 -6.35 -9.88
N PRO A 83 9.21 -7.12 -10.93
CA PRO A 83 8.48 -8.36 -11.22
C PRO A 83 8.73 -9.34 -10.06
N TYR A 84 7.67 -9.97 -9.54
CA TYR A 84 7.79 -11.01 -8.52
C TYR A 84 8.59 -12.23 -9.02
N SER A 85 8.72 -12.42 -10.35
CA SER A 85 9.41 -13.58 -10.92
C SER A 85 10.93 -13.53 -10.74
N GLY A 86 11.40 -14.02 -9.59
CA GLY A 86 12.55 -14.94 -9.44
C GLY A 86 13.95 -14.56 -9.92
N GLU A 87 14.22 -13.38 -10.48
CA GLU A 87 15.57 -13.04 -10.96
C GLU A 87 16.11 -11.73 -10.36
N THR A 88 17.08 -11.91 -9.47
CA THR A 88 18.13 -10.98 -8.98
C THR A 88 17.81 -9.86 -7.99
N TYR A 89 16.56 -9.44 -7.77
CA TYR A 89 16.22 -8.46 -6.70
C TYR A 89 14.79 -8.66 -6.16
N GLU A 90 14.53 -9.82 -5.56
CA GLU A 90 13.20 -10.19 -5.08
C GLU A 90 12.85 -9.42 -3.79
N VAL A 91 11.81 -8.58 -3.84
CA VAL A 91 11.20 -8.04 -2.62
C VAL A 91 10.34 -9.16 -2.04
N ASN A 92 10.80 -9.80 -0.96
CA ASN A 92 10.02 -10.79 -0.25
C ASN A 92 8.83 -10.12 0.47
N ILE A 93 7.71 -10.00 -0.23
CA ILE A 93 6.48 -9.44 0.35
C ILE A 93 5.87 -10.50 1.25
N GLU A 94 6.02 -10.36 2.56
CA GLU A 94 5.32 -11.18 3.57
C GLU A 94 4.12 -10.44 4.14
N GLN A 95 4.26 -9.13 4.30
CA GLN A 95 3.22 -8.26 4.84
C GLN A 95 3.18 -6.94 4.07
N ILE A 96 1.96 -6.43 3.84
CA ILE A 96 1.72 -5.07 3.36
C ILE A 96 0.97 -4.32 4.46
N HIS A 97 1.40 -3.10 4.76
CA HIS A 97 0.72 -2.21 5.67
C HIS A 97 0.24 -0.95 4.96
N PHE A 98 -0.98 -0.53 5.25
CA PHE A 98 -1.54 0.73 4.78
C PHE A 98 -1.56 1.75 5.91
N ASN A 99 -0.65 2.73 5.83
CA ASN A 99 -0.66 3.84 6.80
C ASN A 99 -1.70 4.88 6.40
N TYR A 100 -2.52 5.32 7.35
CA TYR A 100 -3.56 6.32 7.13
C TYR A 100 -3.01 7.72 7.34
N HIS A 101 -3.19 8.59 6.35
CA HIS A 101 -2.76 10.00 6.40
C HIS A 101 -3.96 10.94 6.40
N ALA A 102 -5.08 10.53 6.99
CA ALA A 102 -6.30 11.35 7.03
C ALA A 102 -6.71 11.86 5.62
N GLN A 103 -7.07 13.13 5.51
CA GLN A 103 -7.36 13.82 4.25
C GLN A 103 -6.19 14.70 3.79
N ASP A 104 -4.95 14.36 4.19
CA ASP A 104 -3.78 15.14 3.79
C ASP A 104 -3.55 15.10 2.28
N ASP A 105 -2.94 16.17 1.77
CA ASP A 105 -2.57 16.26 0.36
C ASP A 105 -1.59 15.13 -0.03
N PRO A 106 -1.97 14.23 -0.96
CA PRO A 106 -1.12 13.12 -1.38
C PRO A 106 0.23 13.57 -1.94
N GLU A 107 0.33 14.79 -2.48
CA GLU A 107 1.59 15.32 -2.99
C GLU A 107 2.56 15.65 -1.85
N ASN A 108 2.05 16.17 -0.73
CA ASN A 108 2.86 16.43 0.45
C ASN A 108 3.32 15.13 1.09
N VAL A 109 2.42 14.15 1.24
CA VAL A 109 2.77 12.80 1.71
C VAL A 109 3.84 12.19 0.81
N TYR A 110 3.71 12.31 -0.51
CA TYR A 110 4.71 11.83 -1.48
C TYR A 110 6.07 12.50 -1.29
N LYS A 111 6.10 13.84 -1.19
CA LYS A 111 7.35 14.59 -0.99
C LYS A 111 8.05 14.21 0.30
N VAL A 112 7.31 13.93 1.37
CA VAL A 112 7.88 13.50 2.65
C VAL A 112 8.41 12.07 2.52
N LEU A 113 7.59 11.12 2.09
CA LEU A 113 7.96 9.70 2.06
C LEU A 113 9.04 9.39 1.02
N SER A 114 9.09 10.12 -0.10
CA SER A 114 10.12 9.96 -1.12
C SER A 114 11.52 10.39 -0.67
N ARG A 115 11.65 11.18 0.40
CA ARG A 115 12.95 11.56 0.99
C ARG A 115 13.62 10.41 1.75
N PHE A 116 12.84 9.41 2.17
CA PHE A 116 13.36 8.22 2.85
C PHE A 116 13.87 7.16 1.87
N LYS A 117 13.96 7.47 0.56
CA LYS A 117 14.75 6.68 -0.37
C LYS A 117 16.22 6.76 0.05
N LEU A 118 16.68 5.79 0.84
CA LEU A 118 18.10 5.63 1.08
C LEU A 118 18.81 5.48 -0.28
N PRO A 119 19.91 6.19 -0.53
CA PRO A 119 20.75 5.89 -1.68
C PRO A 119 21.17 4.43 -1.57
N ARG A 120 20.96 3.65 -2.63
CA ARG A 120 21.53 2.31 -2.73
C ARG A 120 23.06 2.47 -2.64
N SER A 121 23.65 2.12 -1.49
CA SER A 121 25.10 1.95 -1.33
C SER A 121 25.56 0.72 -2.09
#